data_AF-A0A090V6P6-F1
#
_entry.id   AF-A0A090V6P6-F1
#
_cell.length_a   1.000
_cell.length_b   1.000
_cell.length_c   1.000
_cell.angle_alpha   90.00
_cell.angle_beta   90.00
_cell.angle_gamma   90.00
#
_symmetry.space_group_name_H-M   'P 1'
#
loop_
_entity.id
_entity.type
_entity.pdbx_description
1 polymer ?
#
loop_
_entity_poly.entity_id
_entity_poly.type
_entity_poly.pdbx_seq_one_letter_code
_entity_poly.pdbx_strand_id
1 'polypeptide(L)'
;MIIISLLIGHFLNAQHTTRFLEIVKDLEKISCKTDTTYYKNGKIWWTTCWTTYKYNSENYSARTGKMTQYYKNGQIVTEYRLDEYGNIKSMKTFDRNGNKTKESATTKIDSKAKSLDEFFVSQDHMNFKTFTLLYKFSKKLGIWYIYKEGNWINNKKKGVWITYYDTGKIKKEKKY
;
A
#
# COMPACT_ATOMS: atom_id res chain seq x y z
N MET A 1 4.99 30.71 9.21
CA MET A 1 4.20 29.51 8.89
C MET A 1 4.67 29.00 7.53
N ILE A 2 5.56 28.00 7.50
CA ILE A 2 6.05 27.45 6.23
C ILE A 2 5.20 26.23 5.92
N ILE A 3 4.20 26.43 5.06
CA ILE A 3 3.47 25.33 4.43
C ILE A 3 4.39 24.77 3.35
N ILE A 4 5.15 23.72 3.68
CA ILE A 4 5.70 22.83 2.65
C ILE A 4 4.60 21.81 2.33
N SER A 5 3.63 22.24 1.53
CA SER A 5 2.63 21.37 0.92
C SER A 5 2.72 21.57 -0.59
N LEU A 6 3.82 21.09 -1.16
CA LEU A 6 4.13 21.19 -2.59
C LEU A 6 4.83 19.90 -3.01
N LEU A 7 4.11 18.76 -2.97
CA LEU A 7 4.48 17.52 -3.68
C LEU A 7 3.40 16.43 -3.69
N ILE A 8 2.11 16.76 -3.54
CA ILE A 8 1.01 15.78 -3.72
C ILE A 8 0.14 16.13 -4.96
N GLY A 9 0.57 17.09 -5.78
CA GLY A 9 -0.19 17.56 -6.95
C GLY A 9 0.01 16.81 -8.26
N HIS A 10 0.91 15.82 -8.35
CA HIS A 10 1.28 15.21 -9.66
C HIS A 10 1.40 13.67 -9.66
N PHE A 11 0.51 12.95 -8.97
CA PHE A 11 0.30 11.51 -9.21
C PHE A 11 -0.96 11.24 -10.05
N LEU A 12 -1.16 12.02 -11.13
CA LEU A 12 -2.07 11.66 -12.22
C LEU A 12 -1.43 10.66 -13.21
N ASN A 13 -0.17 10.30 -13.00
CA ASN A 13 0.48 9.26 -13.80
C ASN A 13 -0.05 7.89 -13.37
N ALA A 14 -0.46 7.07 -14.34
CA ALA A 14 -0.76 5.67 -14.12
C ALA A 14 0.37 5.02 -13.31
N GLN A 15 0.02 4.35 -12.21
CA GLN A 15 1.02 3.65 -11.38
C GLN A 15 1.61 2.46 -12.13
N HIS A 16 0.87 1.92 -13.10
CA HIS A 16 1.28 0.80 -13.94
C HIS A 16 2.18 1.24 -15.09
N THR A 17 3.20 0.43 -15.37
CA THR A 17 3.95 0.54 -16.62
C THR A 17 3.13 0.01 -17.80
N THR A 18 3.44 0.45 -19.02
CA THR A 18 2.87 -0.13 -20.25
C THR A 18 3.10 -1.64 -20.30
N ARG A 19 4.28 -2.11 -19.89
CA ARG A 19 4.61 -3.54 -19.85
C ARG A 19 3.67 -4.31 -18.91
N PHE A 20 3.35 -3.75 -17.74
CA PHE A 20 2.38 -4.36 -16.84
C PHE A 20 1.00 -4.42 -17.48
N LEU A 21 0.53 -3.30 -18.06
CA LEU A 21 -0.79 -3.23 -18.69
C LEU A 21 -0.93 -4.22 -19.84
N GLU A 22 0.13 -4.43 -20.63
CA GLU A 22 0.15 -5.39 -21.73
C GLU A 22 -0.03 -6.84 -21.25
N ILE A 23 0.51 -7.20 -20.08
CA ILE A 23 0.37 -8.55 -19.50
C ILE A 23 -1.09 -8.79 -19.09
N VAL A 24 -1.73 -7.79 -18.49
CA VAL A 24 -3.08 -7.93 -17.91
C VAL A 24 -4.20 -7.52 -18.85
N LYS A 25 -3.91 -7.13 -20.09
CA LYS A 25 -4.90 -6.57 -21.03
C LYS A 25 -6.04 -7.54 -21.35
N ASP A 26 -5.76 -8.84 -21.34
CA ASP A 26 -6.71 -9.90 -21.70
C ASP A 26 -7.44 -10.48 -20.48
N LEU A 27 -7.21 -9.93 -19.28
CA LEU A 27 -7.89 -10.37 -18.06
C LEU A 27 -9.34 -9.89 -18.03
N GLU A 28 -10.27 -10.81 -18.20
CA GLU A 28 -11.69 -10.54 -18.05
C GLU A 28 -12.12 -10.66 -16.59
N LYS A 29 -12.59 -9.56 -16.02
CA LYS A 29 -13.15 -9.50 -14.66
C LYS A 29 -14.57 -10.06 -14.64
N ILE A 30 -14.80 -11.07 -13.80
CA ILE A 30 -16.12 -11.72 -13.66
C ILE A 30 -16.95 -11.05 -12.57
N SER A 31 -16.41 -10.99 -11.35
CA SER A 31 -17.15 -10.50 -10.18
C SER A 31 -16.21 -10.01 -9.08
N CYS A 32 -16.75 -9.22 -8.16
CA CYS A 32 -16.12 -8.88 -6.88
C CYS A 32 -17.06 -9.30 -5.76
N LYS A 33 -16.57 -10.14 -4.84
CA LYS A 33 -17.31 -10.55 -3.64
C LYS A 33 -16.60 -10.05 -2.40
N THR A 34 -17.31 -9.34 -1.54
CA THR A 34 -16.81 -8.97 -0.23
C THR A 34 -16.80 -10.18 0.70
N ASP A 35 -15.69 -10.35 1.39
CA ASP A 35 -15.48 -11.38 2.40
C ASP A 35 -15.04 -10.71 3.71
N THR A 36 -15.59 -11.21 4.83
CA THR A 36 -15.36 -10.67 6.17
C THR A 36 -15.02 -11.82 7.10
N THR A 37 -13.86 -11.71 7.75
CA THR A 37 -13.43 -12.67 8.77
C THR A 37 -13.57 -12.07 10.17
N TYR A 38 -13.72 -12.94 11.16
CA TYR A 38 -14.06 -12.56 12.52
C TYR A 38 -13.08 -13.18 13.51
N TYR A 39 -12.85 -12.46 14.61
CA TYR A 39 -12.25 -13.03 15.81
C TYR A 39 -13.20 -14.04 16.46
N LYS A 40 -12.66 -14.90 17.35
CA LYS A 40 -13.45 -15.87 18.14
C LYS A 40 -14.62 -15.24 18.91
N ASN A 41 -14.54 -13.95 19.25
CA ASN A 41 -15.60 -13.22 19.95
C ASN A 41 -16.59 -12.52 19.01
N GLY A 42 -16.63 -12.88 17.73
CA GLY A 42 -17.56 -12.34 16.74
C GLY A 42 -17.22 -10.94 16.21
N LYS A 43 -16.19 -10.26 16.74
CA LYS A 43 -15.76 -8.97 16.21
C LYS A 43 -15.03 -9.13 14.88
N ILE A 44 -15.23 -8.20 13.96
CA ILE A 44 -14.56 -8.20 12.66
C ILE A 44 -13.04 -8.16 12.87
N TRP A 45 -12.33 -9.03 12.14
CA TRP A 45 -10.87 -9.04 12.06
C TRP A 45 -10.39 -8.45 10.73
N TRP A 46 -11.05 -8.81 9.63
CA TRP A 46 -10.64 -8.41 8.29
C TRP A 46 -11.84 -8.23 7.37
N THR A 47 -11.82 -7.21 6.52
CA THR A 47 -12.71 -7.06 5.37
C THR A 47 -11.90 -6.99 4.08
N THR A 48 -12.32 -7.73 3.05
CA THR A 48 -11.64 -7.76 1.74
C THR A 48 -12.66 -7.90 0.61
N CYS A 49 -12.36 -7.39 -0.59
CA CYS A 49 -13.00 -7.90 -1.81
C CYS A 49 -12.07 -8.91 -2.47
N TRP A 50 -12.62 -10.03 -2.92
CA TRP A 50 -12.00 -10.94 -3.88
C TRP A 50 -12.59 -10.68 -5.25
N THR A 51 -11.76 -10.30 -6.21
CA THR A 51 -12.13 -10.23 -7.62
C THR A 51 -11.67 -11.49 -8.33
N THR A 52 -12.58 -12.09 -9.09
CA THR A 52 -12.31 -13.28 -9.89
C THR A 52 -12.18 -12.90 -11.36
N TYR A 53 -11.22 -13.53 -12.03
CA TYR A 53 -10.93 -13.34 -13.44
C TYR A 53 -10.97 -14.68 -14.15
N LYS A 54 -11.35 -14.67 -15.42
CA LYS A 54 -11.28 -15.84 -16.30
C LYS A 54 -10.05 -15.75 -17.18
N TYR A 55 -9.27 -16.82 -17.24
CA TYR A 55 -8.16 -16.96 -18.19
C TYR A 55 -7.92 -18.45 -18.49
N ASN A 56 -7.78 -18.83 -19.76
CA ASN A 56 -7.58 -20.23 -20.20
C ASN A 56 -8.58 -21.26 -19.61
N SER A 57 -9.84 -20.87 -19.46
CA SER A 57 -10.90 -21.69 -18.83
C SER A 57 -10.73 -21.94 -17.33
N GLU A 58 -9.73 -21.32 -16.69
CA GLU A 58 -9.51 -21.33 -15.25
C GLU A 58 -9.95 -20.00 -14.61
N ASN A 59 -10.22 -20.07 -13.30
CA ASN A 59 -10.57 -18.91 -12.49
C ASN A 59 -9.40 -18.52 -11.60
N TYR A 60 -8.94 -17.29 -11.77
CA TYR A 60 -7.94 -16.67 -10.92
C TYR A 60 -8.61 -15.68 -9.98
N SER A 61 -8.09 -15.48 -8.78
CA SER A 61 -8.66 -14.50 -7.85
C SER A 61 -7.57 -13.67 -7.17
N ALA A 62 -7.81 -12.37 -7.12
CA ALA A 62 -6.95 -11.42 -6.43
C ALA A 62 -7.80 -10.60 -5.44
N ARG A 63 -7.16 -10.14 -4.36
CA ARG A 63 -7.83 -9.21 -3.45
C ARG A 63 -7.76 -7.81 -4.06
N THR A 64 -8.87 -7.08 -4.13
CA THR A 64 -8.89 -5.77 -4.79
C THR A 64 -9.62 -4.72 -3.96
N GLY A 65 -9.49 -3.46 -4.38
CA GLY A 65 -10.23 -2.36 -3.79
C GLY A 65 -9.78 -2.03 -2.37
N LYS A 66 -10.73 -1.72 -1.48
CA LYS A 66 -10.42 -1.40 -0.08
C LYS A 66 -10.36 -2.69 0.75
N MET A 67 -9.28 -2.87 1.49
CA MET A 67 -9.18 -3.90 2.52
C MET A 67 -8.89 -3.26 3.87
N THR A 68 -9.51 -3.77 4.93
CA THR A 68 -9.32 -3.21 6.28
C THR A 68 -9.10 -4.32 7.28
N GLN A 69 -8.03 -4.18 8.06
CA GLN A 69 -7.74 -5.00 9.22
C GLN A 69 -8.14 -4.23 10.48
N TYR A 70 -8.72 -4.93 11.44
CA TYR A 70 -9.18 -4.36 12.71
C TYR A 70 -8.49 -5.01 13.90
N TYR A 71 -8.32 -4.25 14.98
CA TYR A 71 -7.97 -4.72 16.30
C TYR A 71 -9.21 -5.32 16.96
N LYS A 72 -9.02 -6.14 18.00
CA LYS A 72 -10.14 -6.69 18.80
C LYS A 72 -11.01 -5.61 19.48
N ASN A 73 -10.54 -4.38 19.62
CA ASN A 73 -11.35 -3.27 20.14
C ASN A 73 -12.20 -2.58 19.05
N GLY A 74 -12.11 -3.02 17.79
CA GLY A 74 -12.80 -2.42 16.65
C GLY A 74 -12.02 -1.30 15.97
N GLN A 75 -10.91 -0.84 16.53
CA GLN A 75 -10.06 0.17 15.90
C GLN A 75 -9.37 -0.42 14.67
N ILE A 76 -9.17 0.38 13.63
CA ILE A 76 -8.44 -0.05 12.44
C ILE A 76 -6.96 -0.28 12.79
N VAL A 77 -6.39 -1.38 12.29
CA VAL A 77 -4.95 -1.67 12.31
C VAL A 77 -4.32 -1.14 11.03
N THR A 78 -4.88 -1.54 9.89
CA THR A 78 -4.35 -1.22 8.56
C THR A 78 -5.49 -1.06 7.57
N GLU A 79 -5.41 -0.02 6.74
CA GLU A 79 -6.20 0.10 5.52
C GLU A 79 -5.29 -0.05 4.31
N TYR A 80 -5.70 -0.89 3.37
CA TYR A 80 -5.08 -1.02 2.06
C TYR A 80 -6.04 -0.49 0.99
N ARG A 81 -5.47 0.14 -0.03
CA ARG A 81 -6.14 0.35 -1.31
C ARG A 81 -5.35 -0.41 -2.36
N LEU A 82 -5.98 -1.39 -2.98
CA LEU A 82 -5.41 -2.22 -4.01
C LEU A 82 -5.98 -1.80 -5.36
N ASP A 83 -5.23 -2.05 -6.42
CA ASP A 83 -5.72 -1.93 -7.78
C ASP A 83 -6.64 -3.10 -8.14
N GLU A 84 -7.01 -3.16 -9.41
CA GLU A 84 -7.87 -4.22 -9.96
C GLU A 84 -7.11 -5.51 -10.26
N TYR A 85 -5.87 -5.68 -9.79
CA TYR A 85 -5.06 -6.89 -9.98
C TYR A 85 -4.41 -7.36 -8.67
N GLY A 86 -4.76 -6.73 -7.55
CA GLY A 86 -4.26 -7.04 -6.22
C GLY A 86 -2.92 -6.44 -5.83
N ASN A 87 -2.46 -5.44 -6.57
CA ASN A 87 -1.29 -4.66 -6.18
C ASN A 87 -1.69 -3.54 -5.22
N ILE A 88 -0.91 -3.35 -4.16
CA ILE A 88 -1.14 -2.26 -3.20
C ILE A 88 -0.83 -0.92 -3.87
N LYS A 89 -1.82 -0.04 -3.98
CA LYS A 89 -1.67 1.36 -4.39
C LYS A 89 -1.31 2.26 -3.21
N SER A 90 -1.89 2.00 -2.05
CA SER A 90 -1.59 2.73 -0.82
C SER A 90 -1.90 1.90 0.42
N MET A 91 -1.23 2.24 1.53
CA MET A 91 -1.45 1.62 2.82
C MET A 91 -1.36 2.66 3.94
N LYS A 92 -2.25 2.57 4.93
CA LYS A 92 -2.20 3.34 6.18
C LYS A 92 -2.24 2.38 7.36
N THR A 93 -1.35 2.53 8.33
CA THR A 93 -1.40 1.76 9.58
C THR A 93 -1.67 2.70 10.74
N PHE A 94 -2.33 2.17 11.77
CA PHE A 94 -2.75 2.90 12.95
C PHE A 94 -2.38 2.12 14.21
N ASP A 95 -2.22 2.82 15.32
CA ASP A 95 -2.12 2.20 16.64
C ASP A 95 -3.52 1.85 17.20
N ARG A 96 -3.55 1.23 18.38
CA ARG A 96 -4.80 0.82 19.05
C ARG A 96 -5.73 1.97 19.44
N ASN A 97 -5.23 3.20 19.46
CA ASN A 97 -5.97 4.41 19.77
C ASN A 97 -6.40 5.15 18.50
N GLY A 98 -6.10 4.60 17.31
CA GLY A 98 -6.46 5.17 16.03
C GLY A 98 -5.48 6.22 15.50
N ASN A 99 -4.32 6.40 16.14
CA ASN A 99 -3.32 7.32 15.62
C ASN A 99 -2.59 6.71 14.44
N LYS A 100 -2.42 7.47 13.37
CA LYS A 100 -1.66 7.02 12.19
C LYS A 100 -0.19 6.81 12.55
N THR A 101 0.35 5.65 12.23
CA THR A 101 1.74 5.24 12.50
C THR A 101 2.57 5.11 11.22
N LYS A 102 1.94 4.81 10.09
CA LYS A 102 2.57 4.74 8.76
C LYS A 102 1.58 5.11 7.68
N GLU A 103 2.09 5.73 6.62
CA GLU A 103 1.39 5.91 5.35
C GLU A 103 2.34 5.59 4.22
N SER A 104 1.86 4.94 3.17
CA SER A 104 2.66 4.68 1.99
C SER A 104 1.83 4.72 0.73
N ALA A 105 2.44 5.19 -0.36
CA ALA A 105 1.86 5.23 -1.69
C ALA A 105 2.80 4.57 -2.70
N THR A 106 2.27 3.66 -3.50
CA THR A 106 3.00 3.02 -4.59
C THR A 106 3.00 3.98 -5.78
N THR A 107 4.19 4.31 -6.25
CA THR A 107 4.43 5.26 -7.35
C THR A 107 4.76 4.56 -8.65
N LYS A 108 5.11 3.27 -8.59
CA LYS A 108 5.32 2.42 -9.77
C LYS A 108 4.95 0.96 -9.44
N ILE A 109 4.20 0.35 -10.33
CA ILE A 109 3.84 -1.08 -10.38
C ILE A 109 4.26 -1.57 -11.77
N ASP A 110 5.10 -2.59 -11.80
CA ASP A 110 5.64 -3.15 -13.01
C ASP A 110 5.75 -4.67 -12.83
N SER A 111 5.65 -5.42 -13.92
CA SER A 111 5.85 -6.87 -13.91
C SER A 111 6.83 -7.26 -15.00
N LYS A 112 7.68 -8.25 -14.74
CA LYS A 112 8.55 -8.88 -15.74
C LYS A 112 7.98 -10.20 -16.27
N ALA A 113 6.77 -10.58 -15.86
CA ALA A 113 6.12 -11.79 -16.34
C ALA A 113 5.96 -11.71 -17.87
N LYS A 114 6.14 -12.84 -18.54
CA LYS A 114 6.01 -12.93 -20.00
C LYS A 114 4.61 -13.34 -20.44
N SER A 115 3.83 -13.90 -19.52
CA SER A 115 2.44 -14.33 -19.74
C SER A 115 1.62 -14.18 -18.46
N LEU A 116 0.30 -14.32 -18.59
CA LEU A 116 -0.61 -14.38 -17.45
C LEU A 116 -0.37 -15.62 -16.58
N ASP A 117 0.01 -16.75 -17.18
CA ASP A 117 0.38 -17.95 -16.40
C ASP A 117 1.55 -17.65 -15.47
N GLU A 118 2.61 -17.01 -15.97
CA GLU A 118 3.74 -16.58 -15.13
C GLU A 118 3.31 -15.51 -14.11
N PHE A 119 2.40 -14.61 -14.50
CA PHE A 119 1.88 -13.56 -13.63
C PHE A 119 1.20 -14.15 -12.38
N PHE A 120 0.42 -15.22 -12.54
CA PHE A 120 -0.35 -15.84 -11.46
C PHE A 120 0.44 -16.83 -10.60
N VAL A 121 1.55 -17.40 -11.09
CA VAL A 121 2.35 -18.39 -10.37
C VAL A 121 3.08 -17.79 -9.16
N SER A 122 3.63 -16.58 -9.27
CA SER A 122 4.37 -15.96 -8.16
C SER A 122 4.31 -14.43 -8.20
N GLN A 123 4.95 -13.77 -7.22
CA GLN A 123 5.12 -12.32 -7.17
C GLN A 123 6.56 -11.89 -7.46
N ASP A 124 7.45 -12.81 -7.81
CA ASP A 124 8.90 -12.53 -7.96
C ASP A 124 9.20 -11.66 -9.19
N HIS A 125 8.31 -11.71 -10.19
CA HIS A 125 8.38 -10.87 -11.38
C HIS A 125 7.95 -9.42 -11.11
N MET A 126 7.33 -9.14 -9.95
CA MET A 126 6.80 -7.83 -9.64
C MET A 126 7.89 -6.84 -9.20
N ASN A 127 7.72 -5.60 -9.64
CA ASN A 127 8.56 -4.48 -9.23
C ASN A 127 7.70 -3.30 -8.77
N PHE A 128 7.89 -2.94 -7.50
CA PHE A 128 7.17 -1.87 -6.85
C PHE A 128 8.12 -0.76 -6.41
N LYS A 129 7.78 0.48 -6.71
CA LYS A 129 8.36 1.66 -6.06
C LYS A 129 7.33 2.26 -5.13
N THR A 130 7.67 2.40 -3.85
CA THR A 130 6.75 2.91 -2.82
C THR A 130 7.41 4.03 -2.04
N PHE A 131 6.72 5.14 -1.85
CA PHE A 131 7.13 6.18 -0.90
C PHE A 131 6.43 5.94 0.44
N THR A 132 7.13 6.15 1.56
CA THR A 132 6.61 5.87 2.91
C THR A 132 6.87 7.03 3.85
N LEU A 133 5.85 7.38 4.63
CA LEU A 133 5.89 8.26 5.79
C LEU A 133 5.70 7.43 7.07
N LEU A 134 6.53 7.69 8.08
CA LEU A 134 6.44 7.06 9.40
C LEU A 134 6.20 8.13 10.46
N TYR A 135 5.25 7.87 11.34
CA TYR A 135 4.76 8.81 12.34
C TYR A 135 5.15 8.39 13.75
N LYS A 136 5.41 9.38 14.61
CA LYS A 136 5.71 9.19 16.03
C LYS A 136 5.07 10.31 16.84
N PHE A 137 4.67 10.00 18.06
CA PHE A 137 4.19 11.00 19.01
C PHE A 137 5.35 11.73 19.69
N SER A 138 5.30 13.07 19.74
CA SER A 138 6.16 13.88 20.60
C SER A 138 5.44 14.15 21.92
N LYS A 139 5.98 13.63 23.02
CA LYS A 139 5.48 13.94 24.37
C LYS A 139 5.65 15.41 24.72
N LYS A 140 6.72 16.05 24.24
CA LYS A 140 7.03 17.47 24.51
C LYS A 140 6.00 18.39 23.87
N LEU A 141 5.61 18.10 22.63
CA LEU A 141 4.72 18.94 21.85
C LEU A 141 3.27 18.47 21.90
N GLY A 142 3.00 17.27 22.40
CA GLY A 142 1.65 16.70 22.44
C GLY A 142 1.07 16.35 21.07
N ILE A 143 1.91 16.20 20.04
CA ILE A 143 1.48 15.98 18.65
C ILE A 143 2.13 14.77 18.00
N TRP A 144 1.45 14.18 17.02
CA TRP A 144 2.03 13.23 16.09
C TRP A 144 2.73 13.97 14.94
N TYR A 145 3.93 13.53 14.59
CA TYR A 145 4.73 14.13 13.53
C TYR A 145 5.37 13.05 12.65
N ILE A 146 5.72 13.41 11.41
CA ILE A 146 6.52 12.55 10.53
C ILE A 146 7.93 12.53 11.07
N TYR A 147 8.38 11.40 11.62
CA TYR A 147 9.75 11.29 12.11
C TYR A 147 10.70 10.73 11.06
N LYS A 148 10.17 10.10 9.99
CA LYS A 148 10.98 9.50 8.95
C LYS A 148 10.21 9.31 7.64
N GLU A 149 10.89 9.53 6.52
CA GLU A 149 10.36 9.25 5.19
C GLU A 149 11.42 8.71 4.22
N GLY A 150 10.96 8.10 3.14
CA GLY A 150 11.83 7.65 2.06
C GLY A 150 11.18 6.64 1.12
N ASN A 151 11.97 6.23 0.12
CA ASN A 151 11.54 5.31 -0.91
C ASN A 151 11.93 3.86 -0.61
N TRP A 152 11.08 2.95 -1.04
CA TRP A 152 11.31 1.52 -1.14
C TRP A 152 11.26 1.08 -2.60
N ILE A 153 12.14 0.17 -2.97
CA ILE A 153 12.06 -0.62 -4.20
C ILE A 153 12.08 -2.09 -3.79
N ASN A 154 11.04 -2.85 -4.11
CA ASN A 154 10.90 -4.27 -3.77
C ASN A 154 11.27 -4.58 -2.32
N ASN A 155 10.59 -3.91 -1.39
CA ASN A 155 10.77 -4.07 0.07
C ASN A 155 12.17 -3.72 0.60
N LYS A 156 13.03 -3.10 -0.20
CA LYS A 156 14.34 -2.58 0.22
C LYS A 156 14.37 -1.06 0.17
N LYS A 157 14.97 -0.43 1.18
CA LYS A 157 15.17 1.03 1.19
C LYS A 157 16.03 1.46 0.01
N LYS A 158 15.65 2.56 -0.63
CA LYS A 158 16.43 3.14 -1.73
C LYS A 158 16.41 4.66 -1.71
N GLY A 159 17.48 5.25 -2.20
CA GLY A 159 17.64 6.70 -2.26
C GLY A 159 17.85 7.32 -0.88
N VAL A 160 17.54 8.61 -0.77
CA VAL A 160 17.69 9.35 0.47
C VAL A 160 16.51 9.05 1.39
N TRP A 161 16.84 8.74 2.64
CA TRP A 161 15.91 8.60 3.75
C TRP A 161 16.17 9.71 4.76
N ILE A 162 15.13 10.50 5.03
CA ILE A 162 15.21 11.66 5.90
C ILE A 162 14.58 11.30 7.25
N THR A 163 15.23 11.70 8.34
CA THR A 163 14.72 11.60 9.72
C THR A 163 14.58 13.00 10.27
N TYR A 164 13.47 13.29 10.95
CA TYR A 164 13.14 14.62 11.46
C TYR A 164 13.15 14.66 12.99
N TYR A 165 13.44 15.82 13.53
CA TYR A 165 13.03 16.18 14.88
C TYR A 165 11.52 16.38 14.96
N ASP A 166 10.96 16.37 16.17
CA ASP A 166 9.55 16.69 16.41
C ASP A 166 9.17 18.12 16.01
N THR A 167 10.15 19.02 15.91
CA THR A 167 10.01 20.37 15.34
C THR A 167 9.87 20.39 13.81
N GLY A 168 10.01 19.25 13.13
CA GLY A 168 10.01 19.15 11.66
C GLY A 168 11.36 19.46 11.00
N LYS A 169 12.37 19.91 11.76
CA LYS A 169 13.73 20.11 11.22
C LYS A 169 14.38 18.77 10.87
N ILE A 170 15.16 18.74 9.79
CA ILE A 170 15.95 17.57 9.41
C ILE A 170 16.95 17.26 10.52
N LYS A 171 16.89 16.03 11.02
CA LYS A 171 17.85 15.48 11.98
C LYS A 171 18.97 14.73 11.30
N LYS A 172 18.63 13.96 10.26
CA LYS A 172 19.57 13.07 9.58
C LYS A 172 19.08 12.72 8.18
N GLU A 173 20.01 12.65 7.25
CA GLU A 173 19.83 12.04 5.94
C GLU A 173 20.70 10.78 5.83
N LYS A 174 20.19 9.75 5.16
CA LYS A 174 20.96 8.54 4.85
C LYS A 174 20.63 8.04 3.45
N LYS A 175 21.65 7.82 2.63
CA LYS A 175 21.54 7.24 1.29
C LYS A 175 21.60 5.70 1.35
N TYR A 176 20.73 5.03 0.58
CA TYR A 176 20.59 3.58 0.45
C TYR A 176 20.54 3.14 -1.03
#